data_AF-W1YEY3-F1
#
_entry.id   AF-W1YEY3-F1
#
_cell.length_a   1.000
_cell.length_b   1.000
_cell.length_c   1.000
_cell.angle_alpha   90.00
_cell.angle_beta   90.00
_cell.angle_gamma   90.00
#
_symmetry.space_group_name_H-M   'P 1'
#
loop_
_entity.id
_entity.type
_entity.pdbx_description
1 polymer ?
#
loop_
_entity_poly.entity_id
_entity_poly.type
_entity_poly.pdbx_seq_one_letter_code
_entity_poly.pdbx_strand_id
1 'polypeptide(L)'
;MEKVLIERQIRQLHEAGITDITVVVGYKKEYFFYLAERFGATIVVNDDYLTRNNNGSLWRVREQLGNTYVCSSDDYFTTNPVEPYVYQA
;
A
#
# COMPACT_ATOMS: atom_id res chain seq x y z
N MET A 1 -15.72 2.95 14.14
CA MET A 1 -15.01 3.97 13.31
C MET A 1 -13.53 3.66 13.35
N GLU A 2 -13.00 3.05 12.30
CA GLU A 2 -11.56 2.99 12.09
C GLU A 2 -11.03 4.38 11.74
N LYS A 3 -9.89 4.75 12.33
CA LYS A 3 -9.36 6.12 12.26
C LYS A 3 -8.11 6.25 11.39
N VAL A 4 -7.46 5.14 11.05
CA VAL A 4 -6.20 5.15 10.29
C VAL A 4 -6.45 4.59 8.88
N LEU A 5 -6.31 5.44 7.88
CA LEU A 5 -6.66 5.15 6.48
C LEU A 5 -5.91 3.92 5.94
N ILE A 6 -4.60 3.89 6.13
CA ILE A 6 -3.77 2.79 5.63
C ILE A 6 -4.08 1.45 6.31
N GLU A 7 -4.41 1.44 7.62
CA GLU A 7 -4.81 0.20 8.30
C GLU A 7 -6.11 -0.35 7.70
N ARG A 8 -7.08 0.54 7.43
CA ARG A 8 -8.34 0.16 6.79
C ARG A 8 -8.10 -0.42 5.40
N GLN A 9 -7.27 0.23 4.58
CA GLN A 9 -6.96 -0.23 3.23
C GLN A 9 -6.24 -1.58 3.24
N ILE A 10 -5.28 -1.81 4.16
CA ILE A 10 -4.62 -3.10 4.33
C ILE A 10 -5.62 -4.19 4.74
N ARG A 11 -6.57 -3.91 5.63
CA ARG A 11 -7.62 -4.87 5.98
C ARG A 11 -8.51 -5.21 4.80
N GLN A 12 -8.89 -4.21 4.00
CA GLN A 12 -9.68 -4.44 2.78
C GLN A 12 -8.94 -5.34 1.79
N LEU A 13 -7.62 -5.14 1.60
CA LEU A 13 -6.78 -6.04 0.80
C LEU A 13 -6.79 -7.47 1.36
N HIS A 14 -6.59 -7.63 2.68
CA HIS A 14 -6.64 -8.93 3.34
C HIS A 14 -8.01 -9.62 3.23
N GLU A 15 -9.11 -8.88 3.38
CA GLU A 15 -10.48 -9.39 3.21
C GLU A 15 -10.72 -9.93 1.79
N ALA A 16 -10.08 -9.34 0.78
CA ALA A 16 -10.12 -9.80 -0.61
C ALA A 16 -9.10 -10.93 -0.91
N GLY A 17 -8.33 -11.38 0.10
CA GLY A 17 -7.33 -12.44 -0.05
C GLY A 17 -5.95 -11.98 -0.53
N ILE A 18 -5.72 -10.67 -0.64
CA ILE A 18 -4.42 -10.10 -1.04
C ILE A 18 -3.58 -9.86 0.21
N THR A 19 -2.57 -10.72 0.42
CA THR A 19 -1.68 -10.66 1.60
C THR A 19 -0.25 -10.25 1.26
N ASP A 20 0.14 -10.31 -0.02
CA ASP A 20 1.41 -9.74 -0.48
C ASP A 20 1.27 -8.22 -0.63
N ILE A 21 1.64 -7.49 0.41
CA ILE A 21 1.44 -6.05 0.52
C ILE A 21 2.79 -5.39 0.75
N THR A 22 3.16 -4.46 -0.14
CA THR A 22 4.31 -3.58 0.03
C THR A 22 3.85 -2.15 0.26
N VAL A 23 4.30 -1.54 1.36
CA VAL A 23 4.08 -0.12 1.67
C VAL A 23 5.37 0.64 1.43
N VAL A 24 5.34 1.54 0.43
CA VAL A 24 6.46 2.44 0.16
C VAL A 24 6.34 3.67 1.05
N VAL A 25 7.33 3.90 1.90
CA VAL A 25 7.34 4.99 2.89
C VAL A 25 8.48 5.97 2.62
N GLY A 26 8.27 7.23 2.97
CA GLY A 26 9.27 8.29 2.86
C GLY A 26 9.24 9.19 4.08
N TYR A 27 8.53 10.31 3.98
CA TYR A 27 8.33 11.23 5.09
C TYR A 27 7.77 10.53 6.34
N LYS A 28 8.44 10.70 7.49
CA LYS A 28 8.07 10.09 8.78
C LYS A 28 7.84 8.58 8.72
N LYS A 29 8.64 7.86 7.92
CA LYS A 29 8.60 6.41 7.71
C LYS A 29 8.52 5.58 9.00
N GLU A 30 9.11 6.06 10.09
CA GLU A 30 9.16 5.38 11.38
C GLU A 30 7.76 5.12 11.96
N TYR A 31 6.78 5.99 11.66
CA TYR A 31 5.38 5.78 12.09
C TYR A 31 4.70 4.60 11.39
N PHE A 32 5.28 4.05 10.33
CA PHE A 32 4.67 2.99 9.52
C PHE A 32 5.34 1.62 9.73
N PHE A 33 6.47 1.54 10.44
CA PHE A 33 7.19 0.28 10.64
C PHE A 33 6.37 -0.77 11.40
N TYR A 34 5.45 -0.34 12.27
CA TYR A 34 4.54 -1.25 12.97
C TYR A 34 3.62 -2.05 12.02
N LEU A 35 3.41 -1.57 10.78
CA LEU A 35 2.56 -2.26 9.82
C LEU A 35 3.17 -3.60 9.39
N ALA A 36 4.49 -3.72 9.43
CA ALA A 36 5.18 -4.99 9.16
C ALA A 36 4.81 -6.06 10.20
N GLU A 37 4.93 -5.73 11.49
CA GLU A 37 4.62 -6.68 12.56
C GLU A 37 3.12 -6.94 12.70
N ARG A 38 2.30 -5.88 12.58
CA ARG A 38 0.85 -5.96 12.84
C ARG A 38 0.05 -6.56 11.68
N PHE A 39 0.51 -6.36 10.45
CA PHE A 39 -0.22 -6.77 9.25
C PHE A 39 0.60 -7.63 8.28
N GLY A 40 1.89 -7.87 8.54
CA GLY A 40 2.75 -8.63 7.62
C GLY A 40 3.17 -7.86 6.37
N ALA A 41 2.98 -6.54 6.34
CA ALA A 41 3.35 -5.73 5.18
C ALA A 41 4.88 -5.59 5.03
N THR A 42 5.38 -5.65 3.81
CA THR A 42 6.77 -5.30 3.51
C THR A 42 6.92 -3.79 3.46
N ILE A 43 7.90 -3.24 4.19
CA ILE A 43 8.18 -1.79 4.16
C ILE A 43 9.36 -1.50 3.25
N VAL A 44 9.16 -0.63 2.26
CA VAL A 44 10.22 -0.15 1.37
C VAL A 44 10.41 1.34 1.58
N VAL A 45 11.64 1.75 1.91
CA VAL A 45 11.97 3.17 2.07
C VAL A 45 12.31 3.79 0.71
N ASN A 46 11.66 4.91 0.39
CA ASN A 46 12.01 5.80 -0.71
C ASN A 46 12.71 7.04 -0.14
N ASP A 47 14.04 7.07 -0.19
CA ASP A 47 14.83 8.21 0.28
C ASP A 47 14.74 9.45 -0.65
N ASP A 48 14.25 9.28 -1.88
CA ASP A 48 14.07 10.36 -2.87
C ASP A 48 12.73 11.11 -2.71
N TYR A 49 11.99 10.87 -1.62
CA TYR A 49 10.63 11.41 -1.43
C TYR A 49 10.55 12.95 -1.42
N LEU A 50 11.67 13.64 -1.11
CA LEU A 50 11.73 15.11 -1.13
C LEU A 50 12.04 15.68 -2.51
N THR A 51 12.65 14.90 -3.39
CA THR A 51 13.21 15.38 -4.66
C THR A 51 12.44 14.88 -5.88
N ARG A 52 11.57 13.89 -5.71
CA ARG A 52 10.75 13.28 -6.77
C ARG A 52 9.29 13.15 -6.34
N ASN A 53 8.41 13.11 -7.33
CA ASN A 53 7.00 12.81 -7.11
C ASN A 53 6.79 11.30 -6.83
N ASN A 54 5.54 10.86 -6.66
CA ASN A 54 5.17 9.47 -6.37
C ASN A 54 5.65 8.43 -7.42
N ASN A 55 6.02 8.86 -8.62
CA ASN A 55 6.69 8.00 -9.60
C ASN A 55 8.03 7.46 -9.08
N GLY A 56 8.72 8.21 -8.21
CA GLY A 56 9.89 7.73 -7.47
C GLY A 56 9.56 6.54 -6.57
N SER A 57 8.41 6.59 -5.89
CA SER A 57 7.94 5.48 -5.04
C SER A 57 7.68 4.22 -5.87
N LEU A 58 7.00 4.34 -7.02
CA LEU A 58 6.77 3.20 -7.92
C LEU A 58 8.08 2.63 -8.48
N TRP A 59 9.05 3.50 -8.81
CA TRP A 59 10.35 3.06 -9.31
C TRP A 59 11.12 2.18 -8.33
N ARG A 60 10.96 2.41 -7.02
CA ARG A 60 11.58 1.60 -5.96
C ARG A 60 11.08 0.16 -5.93
N VAL A 61 9.84 -0.07 -6.38
CA VAL A 61 9.17 -1.39 -6.39
C VAL A 61 8.81 -1.85 -7.79
N ARG A 62 9.48 -1.32 -8.83
CA ARG A 62 9.12 -1.55 -10.24
C ARG A 62 9.05 -3.02 -10.67
N GLU A 63 9.85 -3.89 -10.04
CA GLU A 63 9.88 -5.34 -10.32
C GLU A 63 8.67 -6.08 -9.72
N GLN A 64 7.87 -5.41 -8.87
CA GLN A 64 6.69 -5.95 -8.20
C GLN A 64 5.36 -5.48 -8.84
N LEU A 65 5.40 -4.76 -9.96
CA LEU A 65 4.20 -4.14 -10.55
C LEU A 65 3.34 -5.09 -11.40
N GLY A 66 3.79 -6.32 -11.64
CA GLY A 66 3.03 -7.30 -12.41
C GLY A 66 1.86 -7.87 -11.60
N ASN A 67 0.63 -7.73 -12.10
CA ASN A 67 -0.61 -8.20 -11.46
C ASN A 67 -0.81 -7.64 -10.02
N THR A 68 -0.63 -6.33 -9.87
CA THR A 68 -0.58 -5.66 -8.57
C THR A 68 -1.53 -4.46 -8.53
N TYR A 69 -2.27 -4.30 -7.43
CA TYR A 69 -2.99 -3.07 -7.14
C TYR A 69 -2.01 -1.98 -6.70
N VAL A 70 -2.07 -0.82 -7.37
CA VAL A 70 -1.37 0.39 -6.91
C VAL A 70 -2.39 1.28 -6.22
N CYS A 71 -2.24 1.44 -4.91
CA CYS A 71 -3.18 2.20 -4.07
C CYS A 71 -2.55 3.51 -3.57
N SER A 72 -3.33 4.59 -3.54
CA SER A 72 -2.95 5.77 -2.75
C SER A 72 -3.23 5.48 -1.27
N SER A 73 -2.27 5.78 -0.40
CA SER A 73 -2.33 5.44 1.03
C SER A 73 -3.35 6.27 1.82
N ASP A 74 -3.86 7.34 1.23
CA ASP A 74 -4.75 8.35 1.81
C ASP A 74 -6.18 8.30 1.25
N ASP A 75 -6.50 7.32 0.41
CA ASP A 75 -7.86 7.10 -0.04
C ASP A 75 -8.73 6.46 1.06
N TYR A 76 -9.99 6.90 1.14
CA TYR A 76 -10.99 6.32 2.03
C TYR A 76 -12.12 5.67 1.24
N PHE A 77 -12.11 4.33 1.15
CA PHE A 77 -13.17 3.55 0.53
C PHE A 77 -14.20 3.08 1.57
N THR A 78 -15.46 3.46 1.39
CA THR A 78 -16.56 3.07 2.28
C THR A 78 -16.91 1.59 2.15
N THR A 79 -16.85 1.07 0.93
CA THR A 79 -16.94 -0.37 0.58
C THR A 79 -15.57 -0.86 0.14
N ASN A 80 -15.29 -2.16 0.28
CA ASN A 80 -14.05 -2.74 -0.22
C ASN A 80 -14.05 -2.69 -1.77
N PRO A 81 -13.12 -1.96 -2.42
CA PRO A 81 -13.09 -1.86 -3.88
C PRO A 81 -12.25 -2.97 -4.55
N VAL A 82 -11.63 -3.83 -3.74
CA VAL A 82 -10.65 -4.81 -4.19
C VAL A 82 -11.36 -6.12 -4.53
N GLU A 83 -11.02 -6.68 -5.67
CA GLU A 83 -11.45 -8.01 -6.10
C GLU A 83 -10.22 -8.85 -6.44
N PRO A 84 -10.24 -10.17 -6.18
CA PRO A 84 -9.10 -11.04 -6.47
C PRO A 84 -8.84 -11.22 -7.97
N TYR A 85 -9.88 -11.10 -8.81
CA TYR A 85 -9.79 -11.23 -10.27
C TYR A 85 -10.75 -10.26 -10.95
N VAL A 86 -10.21 -9.37 -11.79
CA VAL A 86 -11.02 -8.48 -12.65
C VAL A 86 -10.91 -8.99 -14.08
N TYR A 87 -12.01 -9.55 -14.60
CA TYR A 87 -12.01 -10.20 -15.92
C TYR A 87 -12.20 -9.23 -17.10
N GLN A 88 -12.53 -7.95 -16.86
CA GLN A 88 -12.65 -6.92 -17.89
C GLN A 88 -12.28 -5.56 -17.29
N ALA A 89 -11.37 -4.84 -17.94
CA ALA A 89 -11.06 -3.43 -17.68
C ALA A 89 -11.70 -2.54 -18.76
#